data_AF-A0A6I6C3P4-F1
#
_entry.id   AF-A0A6I6C3P4-F1
#
_cell.length_a   1.000
_cell.length_b   1.000
_cell.length_c   1.000
_cell.angle_alpha   90.00
_cell.angle_beta   90.00
_cell.angle_gamma   90.00
#
_symmetry.space_group_name_H-M   'P 1'
#
loop_
_entity.id
_entity.type
_entity.pdbx_description
1 polymer ?
#
loop_
_entity_poly.entity_id
_entity_poly.type
_entity_poly.pdbx_seq_one_letter_code
_entity_poly.pdbx_strand_id
1 'polypeptide(L)'
;MKKLKIVLMSLTLAISSSSLLIACKTPSNKESQDKRFDLETIASQSAIVSPFTTSELSVKQLIVEKLLYITSLNLVENEDFIFTKYTPMSESYNGSVIVNATSNNSKIKNSKEFVIQNSYFKSKN
;
A
#
# COMPACT_ATOMS: atom_id res chain seq x y z
N MET A 1 27.45 -22.04 -65.48
CA MET A 1 28.71 -22.36 -64.76
C MET A 1 29.76 -21.29 -65.08
N LYS A 2 30.04 -20.36 -64.18
CA LYS A 2 31.21 -19.46 -64.27
C LYS A 2 31.86 -19.36 -62.89
N LYS A 3 33.17 -19.53 -62.89
CA LYS A 3 34.03 -19.77 -61.73
C LYS A 3 34.53 -18.45 -61.13
N LEU A 4 34.60 -18.41 -59.80
CA LEU A 4 35.72 -17.98 -58.94
C LEU A 4 36.45 -16.67 -59.32
N LYS A 5 36.51 -15.71 -58.37
CA LYS A 5 37.76 -15.34 -57.68
C LYS A 5 37.51 -14.44 -56.47
N ILE A 6 38.10 -14.86 -55.37
CA ILE A 6 38.25 -14.21 -54.08
C ILE A 6 39.09 -12.95 -54.26
N VAL A 7 38.61 -11.81 -53.78
CA VAL A 7 39.42 -10.61 -53.57
C VAL A 7 39.44 -10.32 -52.08
N LEU A 8 40.59 -10.60 -51.50
CA LEU A 8 41.00 -10.25 -50.16
C LEU A 8 41.17 -8.72 -50.11
N MET A 9 40.35 -8.01 -49.35
CA MET A 9 40.59 -6.59 -49.06
C MET A 9 40.70 -6.37 -47.56
N SER A 10 41.96 -6.20 -47.16
CA SER A 10 42.52 -5.58 -45.96
C SER A 10 41.55 -5.04 -44.91
N LEU A 11 41.63 -5.65 -43.73
CA LEU A 11 41.14 -5.17 -42.46
C LEU A 11 41.89 -3.89 -42.06
N THR A 12 41.26 -2.71 -42.19
CA THR A 12 41.75 -1.48 -41.56
C THR A 12 41.21 -1.42 -40.13
N LEU A 13 42.07 -1.70 -39.14
CA LEU A 13 41.80 -1.36 -37.74
C LEU A 13 41.80 0.17 -37.61
N ALA A 14 40.62 0.77 -37.56
CA ALA A 14 40.47 2.13 -37.05
C ALA A 14 40.36 2.04 -35.53
N ILE A 15 41.48 2.29 -34.84
CA ILE A 15 41.49 2.59 -33.41
C ILE A 15 40.87 3.98 -33.28
N SER A 16 39.56 4.03 -33.06
CA SER A 16 38.90 5.26 -32.64
C SER A 16 38.91 5.29 -31.11
N SER A 17 39.41 6.40 -30.60
CA SER A 17 39.62 6.70 -29.19
C SER A 17 38.36 6.42 -28.40
N SER A 18 38.48 5.62 -27.36
CA SER A 18 37.47 5.41 -26.34
C SER A 18 37.09 6.75 -25.74
N SER A 19 35.98 7.31 -26.21
CA SER A 19 35.21 8.24 -25.40
C SER A 19 34.64 7.40 -24.28
N LEU A 20 35.26 7.47 -23.10
CA LEU A 20 34.58 7.16 -21.86
C LEU A 20 33.42 8.14 -21.77
N LEU A 21 32.29 7.78 -22.39
CA LEU A 21 31.02 8.16 -21.84
C LEU A 21 31.04 7.53 -20.45
N ILE A 22 31.39 8.35 -19.46
CA ILE A 22 30.80 8.23 -18.15
C ILE A 22 29.32 8.38 -18.44
N ALA A 23 28.68 7.24 -18.77
CA ALA A 23 27.30 7.04 -18.46
C ALA A 23 27.28 7.26 -16.96
N CYS A 24 26.98 8.50 -16.55
CA CYS A 24 26.39 8.72 -15.25
C CYS A 24 25.24 7.74 -15.26
N LYS A 25 25.48 6.59 -14.64
CA LYS A 25 24.46 5.66 -14.22
C LYS A 25 23.72 6.49 -13.19
N THR A 26 22.83 7.36 -13.67
CA THR A 26 21.71 7.85 -12.91
C THR A 26 21.18 6.58 -12.29
N PRO A 27 21.18 6.47 -10.94
CA PRO A 27 20.42 5.39 -10.35
C PRO A 27 19.03 5.57 -10.90
N SER A 28 18.64 4.70 -11.83
CA SER A 28 17.27 4.55 -12.25
C SER A 28 16.56 3.88 -11.08
N ASN A 29 16.48 4.59 -9.96
CA ASN A 29 15.38 4.49 -9.03
C ASN A 29 14.19 5.13 -9.75
N LYS A 30 13.75 4.50 -10.84
CA LYS A 30 12.32 4.40 -11.11
C LYS A 30 11.79 3.33 -10.16
N GLU A 31 11.97 3.59 -8.87
CA GLU A 31 11.13 3.00 -7.85
C GLU A 31 9.75 3.52 -8.24
N SER A 32 8.93 2.63 -8.80
CA SER A 32 7.57 2.97 -9.15
C SER A 32 6.90 3.28 -7.82
N GLN A 33 6.93 4.56 -7.42
CA GLN A 33 6.42 4.95 -6.11
C GLN A 33 4.93 4.62 -6.12
N ASP A 34 4.59 3.56 -5.39
CA ASP A 34 3.22 3.14 -5.22
C ASP A 34 2.46 4.28 -4.55
N LYS A 35 1.63 4.96 -5.35
CA LYS A 35 0.86 6.15 -4.96
C LYS A 35 -0.33 5.82 -4.07
N ARG A 36 -0.61 4.53 -3.80
CA ARG A 36 -1.67 4.11 -2.90
C ARG A 36 -1.40 4.60 -1.48
N PHE A 37 -2.47 5.01 -0.80
CA PHE A 37 -2.39 5.41 0.60
C PHE A 37 -2.01 4.20 1.45
N ASP A 38 -1.01 4.37 2.31
CA ASP A 38 -0.51 3.30 3.16
C ASP A 38 -1.27 3.26 4.48
N LEU A 39 -2.07 2.21 4.72
CA LEU A 39 -2.85 2.08 5.95
C LEU A 39 -1.97 2.05 7.20
N GLU A 40 -0.73 1.57 7.12
CA GLU A 40 0.18 1.51 8.27
C GLU A 40 0.58 2.92 8.77
N THR A 41 0.53 3.92 7.89
CA THR A 41 0.85 5.32 8.23
C THR A 41 -0.23 6.00 9.05
N ILE A 42 -1.42 5.40 9.21
CA ILE A 42 -2.46 5.92 10.09
C ILE A 42 -1.93 5.91 11.53
N ALA A 43 -1.89 7.08 12.17
CA ALA A 43 -1.45 7.19 13.56
C ALA A 43 -2.37 6.40 14.51
N SER A 44 -1.82 5.78 15.55
CA SER A 44 -2.56 4.88 16.44
C SER A 44 -3.77 5.55 17.09
N GLN A 45 -3.67 6.82 17.47
CA GLN A 45 -4.77 7.63 18.01
C GLN A 45 -5.90 7.87 16.99
N SER A 46 -5.57 7.91 15.71
CA SER A 46 -6.55 8.03 14.62
C SER A 46 -7.22 6.69 14.30
N ALA A 47 -6.59 5.57 14.67
CA ALA A 47 -7.14 4.22 14.53
C ALA A 47 -8.01 3.78 15.73
N ILE A 48 -8.52 4.74 16.53
CA ILE A 48 -9.47 4.47 17.62
C ILE A 48 -10.88 4.88 17.18
N VAL A 49 -11.83 3.97 17.40
CA VAL A 49 -13.27 4.19 17.23
C VAL A 49 -14.01 3.92 18.53
N SER A 50 -15.08 4.67 18.79
CA SER A 50 -15.91 4.53 19.99
C SER A 50 -17.38 4.44 19.60
N PRO A 51 -17.85 3.24 19.21
CA PRO A 51 -19.21 3.05 18.75
C PRO A 51 -20.20 3.15 19.91
N PHE A 52 -21.43 3.62 19.64
CA PHE A 52 -22.51 3.68 20.63
C PHE A 52 -23.09 2.30 20.97
N THR A 53 -22.94 1.34 20.07
CA THR A 53 -23.45 -0.04 20.20
C THR A 53 -22.30 -1.04 20.04
N THR A 54 -22.51 -2.26 20.52
CA THR A 54 -21.55 -3.38 20.37
C THR A 54 -21.74 -4.18 19.09
N SER A 55 -22.69 -3.78 18.22
CA SER A 55 -22.97 -4.47 16.97
C SER A 55 -21.80 -4.35 16.00
N GLU A 56 -21.32 -5.48 15.49
CA GLU A 56 -20.22 -5.54 14.51
C GLU A 56 -20.50 -4.65 13.29
N LEU A 57 -21.74 -4.62 12.79
CA LEU A 57 -22.13 -3.79 11.66
C LEU A 57 -21.90 -2.30 11.95
N SER A 58 -22.35 -1.84 13.13
CA SER A 58 -22.18 -0.44 13.55
C SER A 58 -20.71 -0.08 13.73
N VAL A 59 -19.90 -1.01 14.26
CA VAL A 59 -18.44 -0.81 14.38
C VAL A 59 -17.80 -0.67 12.99
N LYS A 60 -18.10 -1.59 12.07
CA LYS A 60 -17.55 -1.57 10.72
C LYS A 60 -17.92 -0.28 9.98
N GLN A 61 -19.18 0.14 10.05
CA GLN A 61 -19.64 1.41 9.46
C GLN A 61 -18.84 2.60 9.99
N LEU A 62 -18.66 2.69 11.31
CA LEU A 62 -17.87 3.76 11.92
C LEU A 62 -16.40 3.75 11.46
N ILE A 63 -15.82 2.57 11.24
CA ILE A 63 -14.46 2.46 10.68
C ILE A 63 -14.41 2.93 9.23
N VAL A 64 -15.42 2.61 8.41
CA VAL A 64 -15.50 3.11 7.02
C VAL A 64 -15.58 4.63 6.99
N GLU A 65 -16.43 5.24 7.83
CA GLU A 65 -16.52 6.70 7.95
C GLU A 65 -15.19 7.31 8.41
N LYS A 66 -14.52 6.67 9.37
CA LYS A 66 -13.21 7.10 9.86
C LYS A 66 -12.14 7.02 8.76
N LEU A 67 -12.13 5.95 7.98
CA LEU A 67 -11.21 5.78 6.86
C LEU A 67 -11.44 6.84 5.78
N LEU A 68 -12.70 7.13 5.45
CA LEU A 68 -13.05 8.23 4.54
C LEU A 68 -12.49 9.56 5.06
N TYR A 69 -12.65 9.85 6.35
CA TYR A 69 -12.13 11.09 6.95
C TYR A 69 -10.59 11.17 6.93
N ILE A 70 -9.89 10.08 7.30
CA ILE A 70 -8.42 10.06 7.39
C ILE A 70 -7.77 10.12 6.01
N THR A 71 -8.32 9.37 5.06
CA THR A 71 -7.70 9.19 3.74
C THR A 71 -8.24 10.15 2.69
N SER A 72 -9.43 10.72 2.90
CA SER A 72 -10.21 11.44 1.89
C SER A 72 -10.52 10.60 0.64
N LEU A 73 -10.51 9.26 0.77
CA LEU A 73 -10.82 8.32 -0.29
C LEU A 73 -12.17 7.66 -0.04
N ASN A 74 -12.97 7.53 -1.10
CA ASN A 74 -14.17 6.70 -1.05
C ASN A 74 -13.77 5.22 -1.23
N LEU A 75 -13.78 4.46 -0.14
CA LEU A 75 -13.36 3.06 -0.09
C LEU A 75 -14.57 2.14 0.05
N VAL A 76 -14.59 1.04 -0.70
CA VAL A 76 -15.68 0.05 -0.69
C VAL A 76 -15.17 -1.27 -0.09
N GLU A 77 -15.89 -1.81 0.91
CA GLU A 77 -15.58 -3.11 1.52
C GLU A 77 -15.73 -4.23 0.47
N ASN A 78 -14.83 -5.22 0.49
CA ASN A 78 -14.67 -6.32 -0.46
C ASN A 78 -14.15 -5.92 -1.85
N GLU A 79 -14.02 -4.63 -2.15
CA GLU A 79 -13.35 -4.13 -3.35
C GLU A 79 -11.97 -3.55 -3.01
N ASP A 80 -11.93 -2.55 -2.13
CA ASP A 80 -10.72 -1.83 -1.75
C ASP A 80 -10.04 -2.44 -0.51
N PHE A 81 -10.84 -2.91 0.46
CA PHE A 81 -10.36 -3.51 1.70
C PHE A 81 -11.30 -4.61 2.21
N ILE A 82 -10.82 -5.40 3.17
CA ILE A 82 -11.60 -6.38 3.94
C ILE A 82 -11.31 -6.25 5.44
N PHE A 83 -12.30 -6.57 6.27
CA PHE A 83 -12.11 -6.71 7.71
C PHE A 83 -11.67 -8.14 8.06
N THR A 84 -10.64 -8.28 8.89
CA THR A 84 -10.21 -9.57 9.44
C THR A 84 -9.91 -9.45 10.94
N LYS A 85 -9.83 -10.60 11.62
CA LYS A 85 -9.53 -10.70 13.06
C LYS A 85 -10.40 -9.79 13.94
N TYR A 86 -11.70 -9.72 13.66
CA TYR A 86 -12.64 -8.98 14.49
C TYR A 86 -12.70 -9.59 15.90
N THR A 87 -12.38 -8.79 16.90
CA THR A 87 -12.52 -9.10 18.31
C THR A 87 -13.56 -8.15 18.90
N PRO A 88 -14.72 -8.63 19.35
CA PRO A 88 -15.78 -7.77 19.88
C PRO A 88 -15.29 -7.03 21.12
N MET A 89 -15.79 -5.82 21.37
CA MET A 89 -15.59 -5.14 22.65
C MET A 89 -16.57 -5.69 23.70
N SER A 90 -16.21 -5.55 24.98
CA SER A 90 -17.12 -5.83 26.10
C SER A 90 -17.08 -4.69 27.13
N GLU A 91 -17.85 -4.83 28.21
CA GLU A 91 -17.80 -3.91 29.35
C GLU A 91 -16.42 -3.86 30.02
N SER A 92 -15.64 -4.94 29.91
CA SER A 92 -14.37 -5.10 30.64
C SER A 92 -13.13 -4.92 29.77
N TYR A 93 -13.27 -4.89 28.44
CA TYR A 93 -12.13 -4.77 27.54
C TYR A 93 -12.51 -4.13 26.19
N ASN A 94 -11.53 -3.47 25.57
CA ASN A 94 -11.65 -2.93 24.22
C ASN A 94 -11.62 -4.05 23.19
N GLY A 95 -12.34 -3.88 22.09
CA GLY A 95 -12.26 -4.76 20.94
C GLY A 95 -11.18 -4.31 19.95
N SER A 96 -11.00 -5.08 18.88
CA SER A 96 -10.17 -4.67 17.75
C SER A 96 -10.63 -5.30 16.44
N VAL A 97 -10.18 -4.74 15.32
CA VAL A 97 -10.36 -5.31 14.00
C VAL A 97 -9.25 -4.85 13.06
N ILE A 98 -8.82 -5.72 12.15
CA ILE A 98 -7.80 -5.38 11.15
C ILE A 98 -8.49 -5.05 9.83
N VAL A 99 -8.17 -3.87 9.29
CA VAL A 99 -8.51 -3.48 7.93
C VAL A 99 -7.33 -3.85 7.03
N ASN A 100 -7.56 -4.66 6.01
CA ASN A 100 -6.54 -5.08 5.05
C ASN A 100 -6.91 -4.59 3.67
N ALA A 101 -5.98 -3.95 2.97
CA ALA A 101 -6.14 -3.64 1.56
C ALA A 101 -6.26 -4.93 0.74
N THR A 102 -7.20 -4.99 -0.21
CA THR A 102 -7.28 -6.12 -1.15
C THR A 102 -6.12 -6.05 -2.15
N SER A 103 -5.71 -7.18 -2.74
CA SER A 103 -4.55 -7.22 -3.64
C SER A 103 -4.72 -6.38 -4.92
N ASN A 104 -5.96 -6.22 -5.38
CA ASN A 104 -6.28 -5.67 -6.71
C ASN A 104 -6.77 -4.21 -6.66
N ASN A 105 -6.78 -3.58 -5.48
CA ASN A 105 -7.22 -2.19 -5.36
C ASN A 105 -6.12 -1.19 -5.75
N SER A 106 -6.56 -0.02 -6.24
CA SER A 106 -5.70 1.07 -6.71
C SER A 106 -5.60 2.26 -5.75
N LYS A 107 -6.21 2.17 -4.56
CA LYS A 107 -6.39 3.32 -3.64
C LYS A 107 -5.53 3.22 -2.39
N ILE A 108 -5.40 2.03 -1.82
CA ILE A 108 -4.78 1.77 -0.51
C ILE A 108 -3.87 0.52 -0.54
N LYS A 109 -2.96 0.41 0.41
CA LYS A 109 -2.08 -0.74 0.61
C LYS A 109 -1.87 -1.06 2.09
N ASN A 110 -1.28 -2.23 2.35
CA ASN A 110 -0.96 -2.76 3.67
C ASN A 110 -2.20 -2.92 4.56
N SER A 111 -2.01 -2.92 5.88
CA SER A 111 -3.06 -3.18 6.86
C SER A 111 -2.99 -2.23 8.06
N LYS A 112 -4.11 -2.05 8.76
CA LYS A 112 -4.14 -1.31 10.02
C LYS A 112 -5.11 -1.94 11.00
N GLU A 113 -4.66 -2.12 12.23
CA GLU A 113 -5.53 -2.47 13.34
C GLU A 113 -6.25 -1.22 13.86
N PHE A 114 -7.56 -1.33 13.99
CA PHE A 114 -8.42 -0.36 14.65
C PHE A 114 -8.81 -0.88 16.02
N VAL A 115 -8.68 -0.02 17.03
CA VAL A 115 -9.09 -0.29 18.41
C VAL A 115 -10.53 0.18 18.60
N ILE A 116 -11.38 -0.72 19.10
CA ILE A 116 -12.77 -0.45 19.41
C ILE A 116 -12.85 -0.12 20.91
N GLN A 117 -12.76 1.17 21.21
CA GLN A 117 -12.78 1.65 22.59
C GLN A 117 -14.21 1.68 23.13
N ASN A 118 -14.40 1.05 24.28
CA ASN A 118 -15.66 1.16 25.00
C ASN A 118 -15.74 2.52 25.72
N SER A 119 -16.69 3.38 25.30
CA SER A 119 -16.95 4.68 25.92
C SER A 119 -17.39 4.58 27.37
N TYR A 120 -18.05 3.47 27.77
CA TYR A 120 -18.49 3.22 29.15
C TYR A 120 -17.33 2.88 30.10
N PHE A 121 -16.22 2.37 29.58
CA PHE A 121 -15.02 2.03 30.37
C PHE A 121 -14.30 3.30 30.89
N LYS A 122 -14.35 4.41 30.14
CA LYS A 122 -13.72 5.69 30.53
C LYS A 122 -14.42 6.41 31.68
N SER A 123 -15.67 6.06 32.01
CA SER A 123 -16.44 6.74 33.06
C SER A 123 -16.22 6.16 34.46
N LYS A 124 -15.50 5.04 34.61
CA LYS A 124 -15.34 4.32 35.88
C LYS A 124 -13.94 4.35 36.48
N ASN A 125 -12.98 5.02 35.84
CA ASN A 125 -11.62 5.25 36.34
C ASN A 125 -11.28 6.73 36.24
#